data_AF-A0A850ZH74-F1
#
_entry.id   AF-A0A850ZH74-F1
#
_cell.length_a   1.000
_cell.length_b   1.000
_cell.length_c   1.000
_cell.angle_alpha   90.00
_cell.angle_beta   90.00
_cell.angle_gamma   90.00
#
_symmetry.space_group_name_H-M   'P 1'
#
loop_
_entity.id
_entity.type
_entity.pdbx_description
1 polymer ?
#
loop_
_entity_poly.entity_id
_entity_poly.type
_entity_poly.pdbx_seq_one_letter_code
_entity_poly.pdbx_strand_id
1 'polypeptide(L)'
;MSAVPGLQEDCEELLGAFQQADTVRFERFAELGRIRALERNKLTKKTLDVAQQYFFPPYSFQIRVGALYLLYGLYNTQLCQPKQKIRIALKDWPEIQKFQQDLLDSQHYDAAYVFRKLRLARAFHFTAMPKLLTYRTKKKIEENYFKEEFKDPSNRVNSLITNDVLEELMNIHDHYQKMKCVISADKSQPDKALSLIKDDFVVNLKDITLEHQEWQQSRMKLLRNANETDETENKKTEETLLKSEGSERANALARIKYRSYSAVVEVSMKIDNRDVFI
;
A
#
# COMPACT_ATOMS: atom_id res chain seq x y z
N MET A 1 21.76 -5.41 -11.20
CA MET A 1 22.57 -4.49 -10.38
C MET A 1 22.06 -4.58 -8.96
N SER A 2 22.89 -5.17 -8.11
CA SER A 2 22.55 -5.82 -6.86
C SER A 2 21.90 -4.88 -5.85
N ALA A 3 20.99 -5.43 -5.06
CA ALA A 3 20.62 -4.83 -3.79
C ALA A 3 21.89 -4.54 -2.98
N VAL A 4 21.94 -3.40 -2.30
CA VAL A 4 22.81 -3.32 -1.13
C VAL A 4 22.16 -4.29 -0.15
N PRO A 5 22.81 -5.42 0.17
CA PRO A 5 22.24 -6.37 1.13
C PRO A 5 22.09 -5.64 2.47
N GLY A 6 20.96 -5.80 3.15
CA GLY A 6 20.75 -5.23 4.49
C GLY A 6 19.87 -3.98 4.56
N LEU A 7 19.65 -3.25 3.46
CA LEU A 7 18.91 -1.96 3.56
C LEU A 7 17.42 -2.15 3.91
N GLN A 8 16.81 -3.18 3.34
CA GLN A 8 15.41 -3.49 3.63
C GLN A 8 15.31 -4.05 5.05
N GLU A 9 16.23 -4.92 5.41
CA GLU A 9 16.37 -5.52 6.73
C GLU A 9 16.53 -4.43 7.81
N ASP A 10 17.38 -3.41 7.59
CA ASP A 10 17.56 -2.27 8.50
C ASP A 10 16.26 -1.48 8.69
N CYS A 11 15.50 -1.24 7.61
CA CYS A 11 14.22 -0.54 7.69
C CYS A 11 13.19 -1.38 8.46
N GLU A 12 13.15 -2.68 8.20
CA GLU A 12 12.25 -3.59 8.88
C GLU A 12 12.64 -3.82 10.34
N GLU A 13 13.92 -3.86 10.69
CA GLU A 13 14.36 -3.97 12.07
C GLU A 13 13.89 -2.75 12.88
N LEU A 14 14.07 -1.54 12.33
CA LEU A 14 13.60 -0.31 12.97
C LEU A 14 12.07 -0.27 13.10
N LEU A 15 11.35 -0.62 12.03
CA LEU A 15 9.88 -0.63 12.05
C LEU A 15 9.34 -1.73 12.98
N GLY A 16 9.99 -2.89 13.04
CA GLY A 16 9.65 -3.97 13.96
C GLY A 16 9.88 -3.57 15.41
N ALA A 17 11.02 -2.95 15.72
CA ALA A 17 11.28 -2.39 17.06
C ALA A 17 10.25 -1.32 17.44
N PHE A 18 9.82 -0.50 16.48
CA PHE A 18 8.77 0.49 16.70
C PHE A 18 7.40 -0.15 16.95
N GLN A 19 7.07 -1.22 16.23
CA GLN A 19 5.85 -2.00 16.47
C GLN A 19 5.81 -2.56 17.90
N GLN A 20 6.93 -3.14 18.36
CA GLN A 20 7.04 -3.69 19.73
C GLN A 20 6.99 -2.62 20.83
N ALA A 21 7.26 -1.35 20.51
CA ALA A 21 7.15 -0.26 21.47
C ALA A 21 5.69 0.13 21.81
N ASP A 22 4.70 -0.47 21.12
CA ASP A 22 3.25 -0.28 21.32
C ASP A 22 2.83 1.20 21.44
N THR A 23 3.46 2.03 20.62
CA THR A 23 3.20 3.47 20.56
C THR A 23 3.37 3.98 19.15
N VAL A 24 2.69 5.09 18.86
CA VAL A 24 2.76 5.80 17.58
C VAL A 24 3.48 7.16 17.72
N ARG A 25 4.08 7.43 18.88
CA ARG A 25 4.71 8.72 19.17
C ARG A 25 6.07 8.88 18.50
N PHE A 26 6.31 10.07 17.96
CA PHE A 26 7.57 10.39 17.28
C PHE A 26 8.78 10.31 18.21
N GLU A 27 8.64 10.74 19.46
CA GLU A 27 9.71 10.70 20.47
C GLU A 27 10.28 9.28 20.60
N ARG A 28 9.39 8.29 20.79
CA ARG A 28 9.81 6.90 20.92
C ARG A 28 10.45 6.37 19.64
N PHE A 29 9.90 6.73 18.47
CA PHE A 29 10.50 6.35 17.20
C PHE A 29 11.95 6.88 17.06
N ALA A 30 12.18 8.13 17.46
CA ALA A 30 13.49 8.77 17.36
C ALA A 30 14.55 8.14 18.27
N GLU A 31 14.14 7.59 19.41
CA GLU A 31 15.03 6.85 20.33
C GLU A 31 15.48 5.50 19.78
N LEU A 32 14.61 4.82 19.02
CA LEU A 32 14.88 3.47 18.49
C LEU A 32 15.93 3.48 17.39
N GLY A 33 16.10 4.60 16.67
CA GLY A 33 17.04 4.65 15.56
C GLY A 33 17.45 6.05 15.17
N ARG A 34 18.78 6.27 15.13
CA ARG A 34 19.35 7.44 14.45
C ARG A 34 19.37 7.20 12.95
N ILE A 35 18.53 7.93 12.22
CA ILE A 35 18.53 7.90 10.76
C ILE A 35 19.84 8.53 10.27
N ARG A 36 20.73 7.68 9.76
CA ARG A 36 22.03 8.11 9.24
C ARG A 36 21.86 8.91 7.96
N ALA A 37 22.69 9.94 7.83
CA ALA A 37 22.75 10.73 6.61
C ALA A 37 23.21 9.87 5.43
N LEU A 38 22.47 9.94 4.32
CA LEU A 38 22.83 9.26 3.07
C LEU A 38 23.41 10.30 2.09
N GLU A 39 24.63 10.04 1.63
CA GLU A 39 25.34 10.93 0.71
C GLU A 39 25.12 10.58 -0.77
N ARG A 40 24.93 9.29 -1.05
CA ARG A 40 24.86 8.78 -2.43
C ARG A 40 23.42 8.84 -2.95
N ASN A 41 23.16 9.69 -3.95
CA ASN A 41 21.85 9.85 -4.61
C ASN A 41 21.14 8.52 -4.92
N LYS A 42 21.87 7.55 -5.49
CA LYS A 42 21.31 6.23 -5.84
C LYS A 42 20.88 5.43 -4.61
N LEU A 43 21.65 5.51 -3.53
CA LEU A 43 21.34 4.84 -2.27
C LEU A 43 20.14 5.52 -1.61
N THR A 44 20.19 6.85 -1.43
CA THR A 44 19.09 7.64 -0.85
C THR A 44 17.78 7.39 -1.56
N LYS A 45 17.78 7.44 -2.90
CA LYS A 45 16.59 7.15 -3.70
C LYS A 45 16.05 5.75 -3.43
N LYS A 46 16.93 4.75 -3.39
CA LYS A 46 16.52 3.36 -3.13
C LYS A 46 15.99 3.19 -1.70
N THR A 47 16.60 3.82 -0.70
CA THR A 47 16.13 3.77 0.69
C THR A 47 14.76 4.43 0.83
N LEU A 48 14.55 5.59 0.20
CA LEU A 48 13.23 6.23 0.16
C LEU A 48 12.20 5.34 -0.55
N ASP A 49 12.57 4.72 -1.68
CA ASP A 49 11.68 3.80 -2.42
C ASP A 49 11.31 2.55 -1.60
N VAL A 50 12.19 2.07 -0.70
CA VAL A 50 11.91 0.96 0.22
C VAL A 50 11.02 1.42 1.39
N ALA A 51 11.42 2.49 2.08
CA ALA A 51 10.67 3.04 3.22
C ALA A 51 9.24 3.45 2.82
N GLN A 52 9.06 3.97 1.61
CA GLN A 52 7.77 4.33 1.05
C GLN A 52 6.80 3.14 1.01
N GLN A 53 7.26 1.91 0.77
CA GLN A 53 6.37 0.76 0.63
C GLN A 53 5.59 0.50 1.93
N TYR A 54 6.23 0.69 3.07
CA TYR A 54 5.61 0.51 4.39
C TYR A 54 4.60 1.61 4.77
N PHE A 55 4.53 2.70 4.00
CA PHE A 55 3.59 3.80 4.23
C PHE A 55 2.16 3.49 3.74
N PHE A 56 2.01 2.49 2.87
CA PHE A 56 0.74 2.15 2.23
C PHE A 56 0.10 0.89 2.82
N PRO A 57 -1.22 0.67 2.63
CA PRO A 57 -1.84 -0.64 2.90
C PRO A 57 -1.11 -1.78 2.18
N PRO A 58 -1.08 -3.00 2.74
CA PRO A 58 -1.89 -3.51 3.86
C PRO A 58 -1.23 -3.39 5.25
N TYR A 59 -0.19 -2.58 5.41
CA TYR A 59 0.50 -2.44 6.68
C TYR A 59 -0.36 -1.78 7.75
N SER A 60 -0.13 -2.19 9.00
CA SER A 60 -0.86 -1.69 10.16
C SER A 60 -0.69 -0.17 10.33
N PHE A 61 -1.62 0.46 11.03
CA PHE A 61 -1.57 1.89 11.29
C PHE A 61 -0.23 2.34 11.91
N GLN A 62 0.26 1.60 12.91
CA GLN A 62 1.53 1.89 13.58
C GLN A 62 2.73 1.78 12.63
N ILE A 63 2.78 0.77 11.78
CA ILE A 63 3.85 0.62 10.78
C ILE A 63 3.81 1.76 9.77
N ARG A 64 2.61 2.16 9.30
CA ARG A 64 2.46 3.30 8.38
C ARG A 64 2.92 4.62 9.01
N VAL A 65 2.62 4.84 10.30
CA VAL A 65 3.15 5.98 11.07
C VAL A 65 4.68 5.92 11.19
N GLY A 66 5.23 4.75 11.51
CA GLY A 66 6.68 4.54 11.58
C GLY A 66 7.36 4.80 10.24
N ALA A 67 6.76 4.35 9.13
CA ALA A 67 7.25 4.60 7.77
C ALA A 67 7.23 6.09 7.43
N LEU A 68 6.20 6.83 7.86
CA LEU A 68 6.14 8.28 7.71
C LEU A 68 7.27 8.99 8.47
N TYR A 69 7.57 8.55 9.70
CA TYR A 69 8.71 9.06 10.47
C TYR A 69 10.05 8.72 9.84
N LEU A 70 10.19 7.51 9.32
CA LEU A 70 11.39 7.07 8.60
C LEU A 70 11.63 7.94 7.36
N LEU A 71 10.61 8.14 6.53
CA LEU A 71 10.64 9.02 5.36
C LEU A 71 11.01 10.45 5.74
N TYR A 72 10.46 10.96 6.85
CA TYR A 72 10.79 12.28 7.38
C TYR A 72 12.25 12.43 7.76
N GLY A 73 12.80 11.48 8.53
CA GLY A 73 14.20 11.54 8.89
C GLY A 73 15.10 11.39 7.67
N LEU A 74 14.86 10.40 6.80
CA LEU A 74 15.66 10.17 5.59
C LEU A 74 15.69 11.39 4.68
N TYR A 75 14.54 12.04 4.48
CA TYR A 75 14.45 13.22 3.64
C TYR A 75 15.19 14.43 4.23
N ASN A 76 15.21 14.57 5.56
CA ASN A 76 15.84 15.71 6.22
C ASN A 76 17.34 15.53 6.47
N THR A 77 17.80 14.29 6.72
CA THR A 77 19.20 13.97 7.01
C THR A 77 20.03 13.67 5.76
N GLN A 78 19.42 13.45 4.59
CA GLN A 78 20.18 13.27 3.35
C GLN A 78 21.11 14.45 3.07
N LEU A 79 22.31 14.13 2.57
CA LEU A 79 23.33 15.11 2.18
C LEU A 79 23.31 15.40 0.67
N CYS A 80 22.39 14.76 -0.05
CA CYS A 80 22.20 14.91 -1.48
C CYS A 80 21.78 16.34 -1.85
N GLN A 81 22.48 16.93 -2.83
CA GLN A 81 22.08 18.19 -3.46
C GLN A 81 21.95 17.99 -4.99
N PRO A 82 20.76 18.23 -5.57
CA PRO A 82 19.49 18.52 -4.90
C PRO A 82 18.98 17.32 -4.09
N LYS A 83 18.15 17.58 -3.06
CA LYS A 83 17.52 16.55 -2.24
C LYS A 83 16.70 15.59 -3.09
N GLN A 84 16.88 14.29 -2.87
CA GLN A 84 16.04 13.25 -3.44
C GLN A 84 14.63 13.33 -2.84
N LYS A 85 13.63 13.28 -3.71
CA LYS A 85 12.21 13.36 -3.34
C LYS A 85 11.61 11.96 -3.19
N ILE A 86 10.61 11.87 -2.32
CA ILE A 86 9.81 10.67 -2.10
C ILE A 86 8.83 10.53 -3.26
N ARG A 87 8.91 9.44 -4.03
CA ARG A 87 7.97 9.20 -5.13
C ARG A 87 6.61 8.83 -4.56
N ILE A 88 5.52 9.30 -5.14
CA ILE A 88 4.16 8.91 -4.75
C ILE A 88 3.37 8.75 -6.03
N ALA A 89 2.74 7.59 -6.24
CA ALA A 89 1.87 7.42 -7.40
C ALA A 89 0.60 8.25 -7.18
N LEU A 90 0.13 8.94 -8.22
CA LEU A 90 -1.04 9.80 -8.10
C LEU A 90 -2.29 9.02 -7.69
N LYS A 91 -2.39 7.74 -8.09
CA LYS A 91 -3.49 6.83 -7.72
C LYS A 91 -3.56 6.56 -6.21
N ASP A 92 -2.44 6.65 -5.50
CA ASP A 92 -2.36 6.36 -4.06
C ASP A 92 -2.63 7.61 -3.21
N TRP A 93 -2.75 8.79 -3.82
CA TRP A 93 -2.93 10.04 -3.09
C TRP A 93 -4.23 10.10 -2.25
N PRO A 94 -5.40 9.64 -2.74
CA PRO A 94 -6.62 9.62 -1.93
C PRO A 94 -6.46 8.80 -0.64
N GLU A 95 -5.75 7.67 -0.70
CA GLU A 95 -5.44 6.84 0.48
C GLU A 95 -4.54 7.58 1.48
N ILE A 96 -3.57 8.35 1.00
CA ILE A 96 -2.73 9.20 1.87
C ILE A 96 -3.56 10.32 2.52
N GLN A 97 -4.51 10.92 1.79
CA GLN A 97 -5.39 11.94 2.36
C GLN A 97 -6.30 11.37 3.44
N LYS A 98 -6.84 10.16 3.22
CA LYS A 98 -7.60 9.44 4.24
C LYS A 98 -6.76 9.15 5.47
N PHE A 99 -5.54 8.62 5.27
CA PHE A 99 -4.61 8.38 6.37
C PHE A 99 -4.29 9.65 7.16
N GLN A 100 -4.11 10.80 6.48
CA GLN A 100 -3.94 12.08 7.17
C GLN A 100 -5.14 12.44 8.04
N GLN A 101 -6.36 12.19 7.57
CA GLN A 101 -7.57 12.41 8.36
C GLN A 101 -7.61 11.49 9.57
N ASP A 102 -7.31 10.20 9.39
CA ASP A 102 -7.26 9.21 10.48
C ASP A 102 -6.26 9.61 11.58
N LEU A 103 -5.10 10.19 11.20
CA LEU A 103 -4.14 10.75 12.16
C LEU A 103 -4.72 11.90 12.99
N LEU A 104 -5.52 12.77 12.37
CA LEU A 104 -6.13 13.92 13.03
C LEU A 104 -7.26 13.49 13.96
N ASP A 105 -8.14 12.62 13.49
CA ASP A 105 -9.27 12.09 14.24
C ASP A 105 -8.79 11.30 15.47
N SER A 106 -7.68 10.56 15.33
CA SER A 106 -7.03 9.83 16.41
C SER A 106 -6.08 10.69 17.27
N GLN A 107 -6.00 12.00 17.03
CA GLN A 107 -5.18 12.96 17.80
C GLN A 107 -3.66 12.65 17.81
N HIS A 108 -3.16 12.01 16.75
CA HIS A 108 -1.73 11.78 16.53
C HIS A 108 -1.10 12.98 15.81
N TYR A 109 -1.11 14.13 16.50
CA TYR A 109 -0.70 15.42 15.94
C TYR A 109 0.78 15.48 15.56
N ASP A 110 1.63 14.71 16.20
CA ASP A 110 3.05 14.56 15.85
C ASP A 110 3.22 13.94 14.46
N ALA A 111 2.51 12.84 14.17
CA ALA A 111 2.48 12.25 12.83
C ALA A 111 1.88 13.21 11.79
N ALA A 112 0.76 13.85 12.12
CA ALA A 112 0.14 14.84 11.23
C ALA A 112 1.07 16.03 10.94
N TYR A 113 1.80 16.50 11.95
CA TYR A 113 2.79 17.56 11.82
C TYR A 113 3.95 17.14 10.92
N VAL A 114 4.49 15.93 11.10
CA VAL A 114 5.54 15.38 10.25
C VAL A 114 5.09 15.31 8.79
N PHE A 115 3.89 14.81 8.52
CA PHE A 115 3.33 14.79 7.17
C PHE A 115 3.21 16.19 6.58
N ARG A 116 2.70 17.16 7.36
CA ARG A 116 2.60 18.56 6.96
C ARG A 116 3.98 19.16 6.65
N LYS A 117 5.01 18.85 7.44
CA LYS A 117 6.39 19.31 7.20
C LYS A 117 6.95 18.79 5.90
N LEU A 118 6.76 17.51 5.59
CA LEU A 118 7.16 16.93 4.30
C LEU A 118 6.47 17.62 3.12
N ARG A 119 5.17 17.93 3.23
CA ARG A 119 4.42 18.67 2.20
C ARG A 119 4.98 20.08 1.99
N LEU A 120 5.21 20.83 3.07
CA LEU A 120 5.76 22.19 3.00
C LEU A 120 7.17 22.20 2.39
N ALA A 121 7.98 21.19 2.70
CA ALA A 121 9.31 21.02 2.11
C ALA A 121 9.28 20.55 0.64
N ARG A 122 8.10 20.34 0.05
CA ARG A 122 7.93 19.78 -1.31
C ARG A 122 8.69 18.46 -1.49
N ALA A 123 8.70 17.64 -0.44
CA ALA A 123 9.42 16.38 -0.39
C ALA A 123 8.83 15.30 -1.31
N PHE A 124 7.54 15.39 -1.61
CA PHE A 124 6.85 14.45 -2.49
C PHE A 124 7.03 14.80 -3.97
N HIS A 125 7.31 13.79 -4.77
CA HIS A 125 7.33 13.84 -6.23
C HIS A 125 6.22 12.92 -6.76
N PHE A 126 5.15 13.54 -7.25
CA PHE A 126 4.01 12.83 -7.81
C PHE A 126 4.35 12.21 -9.15
N THR A 127 4.04 10.93 -9.31
CA THR A 127 4.37 10.13 -10.49
C THR A 127 3.18 9.32 -10.95
N ALA A 128 3.18 8.87 -12.21
CA ALA A 128 2.13 7.97 -12.71
C ALA A 128 2.23 6.59 -12.05
N MET A 129 3.45 6.06 -11.93
CA MET A 129 3.76 4.77 -11.32
C MET A 129 4.72 4.95 -10.13
N PRO A 130 4.59 4.14 -9.06
CA PRO A 130 5.46 4.22 -7.89
C PRO A 130 6.89 3.80 -8.26
N LYS A 131 7.03 2.66 -8.96
CA LYS A 131 8.30 2.14 -9.46
C LYS A 131 8.71 2.85 -10.74
N LEU A 132 10.00 3.21 -10.85
CA LEU A 132 10.53 3.78 -12.08
C LEU A 132 10.57 2.71 -13.18
N LEU A 133 9.88 2.98 -14.29
CA LEU A 133 9.96 2.15 -15.48
C LEU A 133 11.24 2.47 -16.26
N THR A 134 12.03 1.45 -16.57
CA THR A 134 13.24 1.57 -17.38
C THR A 134 13.09 0.78 -18.67
N TYR A 135 13.22 1.46 -19.81
CA TYR A 135 13.21 0.83 -21.13
C TYR A 135 14.43 -0.11 -21.27
N ARG A 136 14.22 -1.35 -21.74
CA ARG A 136 15.23 -2.41 -22.01
C ARG A 136 15.69 -3.31 -20.85
N THR A 137 14.90 -3.50 -19.81
CA THR A 137 15.15 -4.64 -18.92
C THR A 137 13.84 -5.33 -18.64
N LYS A 138 13.66 -6.56 -19.14
CA LYS A 138 12.69 -7.51 -18.60
C LYS A 138 13.13 -7.88 -17.18
N LYS A 139 13.12 -6.90 -16.27
CA LYS A 139 13.29 -7.16 -14.86
C LYS A 139 12.00 -7.87 -14.47
N LYS A 140 12.11 -9.11 -13.98
CA LYS A 140 10.99 -9.75 -13.29
C LYS A 140 10.41 -8.70 -12.35
N ILE A 141 9.10 -8.46 -12.45
CA ILE A 141 8.39 -7.74 -11.42
C ILE A 141 8.63 -8.59 -10.18
N GLU A 142 9.60 -8.19 -9.36
CA GLU A 142 9.74 -8.73 -8.01
C GLU A 142 8.40 -8.42 -7.36
N GLU A 143 7.59 -9.46 -7.19
CA GLU A 143 6.35 -9.43 -6.42
C GLU A 143 6.70 -8.75 -5.09
N ASN A 144 5.90 -7.74 -4.70
CA ASN A 144 6.15 -7.01 -3.47
C ASN A 144 6.18 -8.03 -2.32
N TYR A 145 7.38 -8.26 -1.76
CA TYR A 145 7.52 -9.05 -0.56
C TYR A 145 6.85 -8.29 0.58
N PHE A 146 5.64 -8.71 0.94
CA PHE A 146 4.92 -8.14 2.06
C PHE A 146 5.39 -8.83 3.34
N LYS A 147 5.94 -8.06 4.29
CA LYS A 147 6.19 -8.59 5.62
C LYS A 147 4.87 -8.79 6.35
N GLU A 148 4.44 -10.05 6.50
CA GLU A 148 3.13 -10.37 7.07
C GLU A 148 2.99 -9.90 8.52
N GLU A 149 4.07 -9.93 9.29
CA GLU A 149 4.14 -9.46 10.68
C GLU A 149 3.74 -7.99 10.85
N PHE A 150 3.88 -7.19 9.79
CA PHE A 150 3.58 -5.77 9.79
C PHE A 150 2.13 -5.46 9.39
N LYS A 151 1.37 -6.47 8.94
CA LYS A 151 -0.05 -6.30 8.63
C LYS A 151 -0.84 -6.26 9.93
N ASP A 152 -1.97 -5.56 9.91
CA ASP A 152 -2.90 -5.61 11.03
C ASP A 152 -3.49 -7.02 11.12
N PRO A 153 -3.50 -7.69 12.30
CA PRO A 153 -4.08 -9.02 12.42
C PRO A 153 -5.55 -8.94 12.05
N SER A 154 -5.98 -9.73 11.06
CA SER A 154 -7.38 -9.76 10.59
C SER A 154 -8.38 -10.14 11.69
N ASN A 155 -7.89 -10.69 12.80
CA ASN A 155 -8.66 -11.30 13.87
C ASN A 155 -8.69 -10.47 15.17
N ARG A 156 -8.32 -9.18 15.16
CA ARG A 156 -8.30 -8.35 16.39
C ARG A 156 -9.62 -8.35 17.16
N VAL A 157 -10.75 -8.24 16.46
CA VAL A 157 -12.08 -8.30 17.10
C VAL A 157 -12.33 -9.69 17.68
N ASN A 158 -12.00 -10.75 16.95
CA ASN A 158 -12.14 -12.13 17.41
C ASN A 158 -11.21 -12.49 18.56
N SER A 159 -10.05 -11.82 18.68
CA SER A 159 -9.16 -12.01 19.82
C SER A 159 -9.66 -11.31 21.09
N LEU A 160 -10.47 -10.25 20.95
CA LEU A 160 -11.06 -9.54 22.08
C LEU A 160 -12.38 -10.18 22.54
N ILE A 161 -13.19 -10.62 21.58
CA ILE A 161 -14.49 -11.26 21.83
C ILE A 161 -14.30 -12.77 21.67
N THR A 162 -13.62 -13.38 22.64
CA THR A 162 -13.46 -14.83 22.69
C THR A 162 -14.74 -15.51 23.17
N ASN A 163 -14.86 -16.81 22.91
CA ASN A 163 -15.98 -17.59 23.42
C ASN A 163 -16.06 -17.54 24.95
N ASP A 164 -14.90 -17.55 25.63
CA ASP A 164 -14.83 -17.47 27.09
C ASP A 164 -15.40 -16.14 27.60
N VAL A 165 -15.04 -15.01 26.97
CA VAL A 165 -15.57 -13.68 27.33
C VAL A 165 -17.08 -13.59 27.07
N LEU A 166 -17.56 -14.18 25.97
CA LEU A 166 -19.00 -14.24 25.68
C LEU A 166 -19.76 -15.09 26.69
N GLU A 167 -19.19 -16.22 27.14
CA GLU A 167 -19.78 -17.07 28.16
C GLU A 167 -19.83 -16.37 29.52
N GLU A 168 -18.73 -15.73 29.93
CA GLU A 168 -18.69 -14.90 31.15
C GLU A 168 -19.74 -13.79 31.11
N LEU A 169 -19.85 -13.10 29.97
CA LEU A 169 -20.82 -12.03 29.80
C LEU A 169 -22.26 -12.55 29.83
N MET A 170 -22.52 -13.74 29.26
CA MET A 170 -23.82 -14.40 29.32
C MET A 170 -24.19 -14.79 30.75
N ASN A 171 -23.23 -15.30 31.51
CA ASN A 171 -23.42 -15.64 32.93
C ASN A 171 -23.72 -14.41 33.79
N ILE A 172 -22.99 -13.30 33.56
CA ILE A 172 -23.26 -12.03 34.24
C ILE A 172 -24.64 -11.49 33.86
N HIS A 173 -25.01 -11.56 32.58
CA HIS A 173 -26.31 -11.11 32.10
C HIS A 173 -27.47 -11.92 32.69
N ASP A 174 -27.35 -13.25 32.73
CA ASP A 174 -28.36 -14.12 33.35
C ASP A 174 -28.49 -13.86 34.86
N HIS A 175 -27.36 -13.66 35.56
CA HIS A 175 -27.38 -13.27 36.96
C HIS A 175 -28.07 -11.91 37.18
N TYR A 176 -27.77 -10.94 36.31
CA TYR A 176 -28.42 -9.62 36.34
C TYR A 176 -29.94 -9.72 36.15
N GLN A 177 -30.41 -10.52 35.17
CA GLN A 177 -31.84 -10.73 34.95
C GLN A 177 -32.52 -11.41 36.15
N LYS A 178 -31.88 -12.45 36.71
CA LYS A 178 -32.36 -13.10 37.94
C LYS A 178 -32.48 -12.11 39.10
N MET A 179 -31.49 -11.24 39.28
CA MET A 179 -31.50 -10.23 40.34
C MET A 179 -32.62 -9.19 40.16
N LYS A 180 -32.91 -8.76 38.92
CA LYS A 180 -34.05 -7.86 38.66
C LYS A 180 -35.38 -8.46 39.13
N CYS A 181 -35.61 -9.74 38.87
CA CYS A 181 -36.83 -10.44 39.31
C CYS A 181 -36.91 -10.58 40.83
N VAL A 182 -35.78 -10.64 41.53
CA VAL A 182 -35.76 -10.69 43.01
C VAL A 182 -36.10 -9.34 43.63
N ILE A 183 -35.67 -8.24 43.00
CA ILE A 183 -35.83 -6.87 43.49
C ILE A 183 -37.20 -6.27 43.12
N SER A 184 -37.84 -6.77 42.05
CA SER A 184 -39.15 -6.28 41.64
C SER A 184 -40.24 -6.60 42.66
N ALA A 185 -41.22 -5.70 42.78
CA ALA A 185 -42.36 -5.86 43.68
C ALA A 185 -43.19 -7.11 43.35
N ASP A 186 -43.23 -7.49 42.08
CA ASP A 186 -43.78 -8.74 41.58
C ASP A 186 -42.62 -9.69 41.23
N LYS A 187 -42.31 -10.62 42.14
CA LYS A 187 -41.14 -11.53 42.07
C LYS A 187 -41.10 -12.43 40.82
N SER A 188 -42.12 -12.34 39.98
CA SER A 188 -42.29 -13.11 38.75
C SER A 188 -41.89 -12.34 37.49
N GLN A 189 -41.77 -11.00 37.56
CA GLN A 189 -41.52 -10.14 36.39
C GLN A 189 -40.47 -9.08 36.73
N PRO A 190 -39.45 -8.88 35.87
CA PRO A 190 -38.47 -7.81 36.08
C PRO A 190 -39.13 -6.44 35.92
N ASP A 191 -38.80 -5.50 36.80
CA ASP A 191 -39.31 -4.14 36.70
C ASP A 191 -38.72 -3.44 35.46
N LYS A 192 -39.58 -2.86 34.61
CA LYS A 192 -39.17 -2.15 33.38
C LYS A 192 -38.22 -0.98 33.70
N ALA A 193 -38.34 -0.38 34.88
CA ALA A 193 -37.43 0.69 35.31
C ALA A 193 -35.97 0.22 35.47
N LEU A 194 -35.74 -1.08 35.66
CA LEU A 194 -34.41 -1.67 35.83
C LEU A 194 -33.85 -2.23 34.50
N SER A 195 -34.54 -2.07 33.38
CA SER A 195 -34.09 -2.58 32.08
C SER A 195 -33.18 -1.59 31.35
N LEU A 196 -31.92 -1.49 31.81
CA LEU A 196 -30.88 -0.66 31.19
C LEU A 196 -30.19 -1.32 29.98
N ILE A 197 -30.24 -2.65 29.90
CA ILE A 197 -29.55 -3.46 28.89
C ILE A 197 -30.59 -4.37 28.23
N LYS A 198 -30.52 -4.50 26.90
CA LYS A 198 -31.41 -5.39 26.14
C LYS A 198 -31.17 -6.86 26.51
N ASP A 199 -32.22 -7.66 26.50
CA ASP A 199 -32.16 -9.07 26.89
C ASP A 199 -31.34 -9.93 25.91
N ASP A 200 -31.24 -9.50 24.66
CA ASP A 200 -30.50 -10.13 23.58
C ASP A 200 -29.08 -9.58 23.40
N PHE A 201 -28.57 -8.79 24.36
CA PHE A 201 -27.30 -8.08 24.23
C PHE A 201 -26.12 -8.97 23.84
N VAL A 202 -25.96 -10.12 24.51
CA VAL A 202 -24.83 -11.04 24.27
C VAL A 202 -24.94 -11.72 22.90
N VAL A 203 -26.17 -12.05 22.48
CA VAL A 203 -26.46 -12.63 21.16
C VAL A 203 -26.16 -11.60 20.08
N ASN A 204 -26.67 -10.38 20.22
CA ASN A 204 -26.41 -9.26 19.30
C ASN A 204 -24.91 -8.96 19.19
N LEU A 205 -24.17 -8.97 20.31
CA LEU A 205 -22.73 -8.76 20.29
C LEU A 205 -22.00 -9.84 19.48
N LYS A 206 -22.40 -11.11 19.66
CA LYS A 206 -21.87 -12.24 18.90
C LYS A 206 -22.18 -12.09 17.40
N ASP A 207 -23.41 -11.72 17.06
CA ASP A 207 -23.83 -11.54 15.66
C ASP A 207 -23.07 -10.40 14.98
N ILE A 208 -22.94 -9.24 15.64
CA ILE A 208 -22.13 -8.11 15.15
C ILE A 208 -20.66 -8.53 14.93
N THR A 209 -20.12 -9.38 15.82
CA THR A 209 -18.74 -9.89 15.70
C THR A 209 -18.59 -10.78 14.46
N LEU A 210 -19.56 -11.67 14.21
CA LEU A 210 -19.59 -12.53 13.02
C LEU A 210 -19.75 -11.71 11.73
N GLU A 211 -20.69 -10.75 11.71
CA GLU A 211 -20.88 -9.84 10.57
C GLU A 211 -19.59 -9.07 10.24
N HIS A 212 -18.91 -8.56 11.28
CA HIS A 212 -17.62 -7.89 11.10
C HIS A 212 -16.57 -8.85 10.51
N GLN A 213 -16.49 -10.09 10.99
CA GLN A 213 -15.56 -11.09 10.46
C GLN A 213 -15.84 -11.39 8.97
N GLU A 214 -17.10 -11.58 8.59
CA GLU A 214 -17.50 -11.83 7.20
C GLU A 214 -17.20 -10.63 6.29
N TRP A 215 -17.49 -9.42 6.77
CA TRP A 215 -17.15 -8.18 6.08
C TRP A 215 -15.64 -8.04 5.88
N GLN A 216 -14.83 -8.31 6.91
CA GLN A 216 -13.37 -8.29 6.80
C GLN A 216 -12.86 -9.27 5.75
N GLN A 217 -13.34 -10.52 5.77
CA GLN A 217 -12.95 -11.53 4.77
C GLN A 217 -13.34 -11.12 3.35
N SER A 218 -14.54 -10.56 3.18
CA SER A 218 -15.03 -10.07 1.89
C SER A 218 -14.19 -8.89 1.38
N ARG A 219 -13.82 -7.96 2.26
CA ARG A 219 -12.93 -6.83 1.95
C ARG A 219 -11.53 -7.29 1.54
N MET A 220 -10.98 -8.29 2.23
CA MET A 220 -9.68 -8.88 1.89
C MET A 220 -9.71 -9.58 0.52
N LYS A 221 -10.81 -10.26 0.18
CA LYS A 221 -11.02 -10.84 -1.16
C LYS A 221 -11.07 -9.75 -2.24
N LEU A 222 -11.77 -8.63 -2.00
CA LEU A 222 -11.82 -7.51 -2.95
C LEU A 222 -10.46 -6.86 -3.18
N LEU A 223 -9.65 -6.65 -2.14
CA LEU A 223 -8.29 -6.12 -2.28
C LEU A 223 -7.39 -7.06 -3.09
N ARG A 224 -7.53 -8.38 -2.90
CA ARG A 224 -6.80 -9.36 -3.71
C ARG A 224 -7.23 -9.32 -5.18
N ASN A 225 -8.53 -9.28 -5.41
CA ASN A 225 -9.09 -9.23 -6.77
C ASN A 225 -8.74 -7.91 -7.48
N ALA A 226 -8.70 -6.78 -6.77
CA ALA A 226 -8.30 -5.50 -7.34
C ALA A 226 -6.85 -5.53 -7.84
N ASN A 227 -5.94 -6.14 -7.09
CA ASN A 227 -4.55 -6.35 -7.54
C ASN A 227 -4.48 -7.29 -8.75
N GLU A 228 -5.32 -8.34 -8.80
CA GLU A 228 -5.40 -9.27 -9.94
C GLU A 228 -6.03 -8.59 -11.19
N THR A 229 -7.00 -7.69 -11.01
CA THR A 229 -7.69 -6.96 -12.09
C THR A 229 -6.82 -5.86 -12.66
N ASP A 230 -6.13 -5.09 -11.80
CA ASP A 230 -5.16 -4.06 -12.21
C ASP A 230 -3.97 -4.72 -12.96
N GLU A 231 -3.55 -5.94 -12.58
CA GLU A 231 -2.55 -6.70 -13.34
C GLU A 231 -3.06 -7.26 -14.68
N THR A 232 -4.30 -7.76 -14.74
CA THR A 232 -4.86 -8.35 -15.96
C THR A 232 -5.34 -7.31 -16.97
N GLU A 233 -5.89 -6.18 -16.52
CA GLU A 233 -6.21 -5.03 -17.36
C GLU A 233 -4.95 -4.33 -17.85
N ASN A 234 -3.92 -4.11 -17.01
CA ASN A 234 -2.66 -3.55 -17.49
C ASN A 234 -1.96 -4.49 -18.48
N LYS A 235 -1.93 -5.82 -18.25
CA LYS A 235 -1.39 -6.78 -19.23
C LYS A 235 -2.15 -6.76 -20.56
N LYS A 236 -3.50 -6.78 -20.55
CA LYS A 236 -4.30 -6.73 -21.78
C LYS A 236 -4.18 -5.39 -22.51
N THR A 237 -4.17 -4.28 -21.77
CA THR A 237 -4.15 -2.93 -22.35
C THR A 237 -2.75 -2.59 -22.88
N GLU A 238 -1.68 -2.98 -22.16
CA GLU A 238 -0.30 -2.86 -22.65
C GLU A 238 -0.05 -3.78 -23.86
N GLU A 239 -0.52 -5.04 -23.86
CA GLU A 239 -0.36 -5.92 -25.02
C GLU A 239 -1.11 -5.42 -26.26
N THR A 240 -2.29 -4.79 -26.08
CA THR A 240 -3.10 -4.28 -27.18
C THR A 240 -2.55 -2.96 -27.73
N LEU A 241 -2.10 -2.05 -26.86
CA LEU A 241 -1.48 -0.77 -27.26
C LEU A 241 -0.08 -0.95 -27.87
N LEU A 242 0.77 -1.81 -27.30
CA LEU A 242 2.10 -2.11 -27.84
C LEU A 242 2.03 -2.79 -29.22
N LYS A 243 1.02 -3.64 -29.46
CA LYS A 243 0.79 -4.25 -30.78
C LYS A 243 0.26 -3.24 -31.82
N SER A 244 -0.59 -2.28 -31.43
CA SER A 244 -1.22 -1.35 -32.37
C SER A 244 -0.26 -0.26 -32.86
N GLU A 245 0.34 0.54 -31.97
CA GLU A 245 1.17 1.69 -32.38
C GLU A 245 2.55 1.27 -32.94
N GLY A 246 3.14 0.19 -32.41
CA GLY A 246 4.39 -0.37 -32.91
C GLY A 246 4.26 -0.95 -34.33
N SER A 247 3.11 -1.57 -34.62
CA SER A 247 2.79 -2.16 -35.93
C SER A 247 2.60 -1.09 -37.00
N GLU A 248 1.89 0.00 -36.71
CA GLU A 248 1.64 1.05 -37.70
C GLU A 248 2.93 1.77 -38.13
N ARG A 249 3.78 2.15 -37.17
CA ARG A 249 5.06 2.81 -37.48
C ARG A 249 6.03 1.85 -38.19
N ALA A 250 6.07 0.58 -37.78
CA ALA A 250 6.89 -0.43 -38.46
C ALA A 250 6.41 -0.69 -39.89
N ASN A 251 5.09 -0.77 -40.11
CA ASN A 251 4.49 -0.93 -41.43
C ASN A 251 4.70 0.31 -42.32
N ALA A 252 4.61 1.52 -41.76
CA ALA A 252 4.93 2.75 -42.48
C ALA A 252 6.41 2.78 -42.92
N LEU A 253 7.33 2.43 -42.02
CA LEU A 253 8.77 2.34 -42.35
C LEU A 253 9.07 1.23 -43.36
N ALA A 254 8.41 0.07 -43.26
CA ALA A 254 8.54 -1.01 -44.23
C ALA A 254 8.00 -0.60 -45.61
N ARG A 255 6.87 0.11 -45.67
CA ARG A 255 6.33 0.68 -46.92
C ARG A 255 7.27 1.71 -47.54
N ILE A 256 7.86 2.59 -46.73
CA ILE A 256 8.85 3.58 -47.19
C ILE A 256 10.09 2.87 -47.74
N LYS A 257 10.63 1.88 -47.02
CA LYS A 257 11.77 1.07 -47.51
C LYS A 257 11.42 0.34 -48.81
N TYR A 258 10.30 -0.37 -48.85
CA TYR A 258 9.87 -1.10 -50.04
C TYR A 258 9.79 -0.17 -51.26
N ARG A 259 9.12 0.98 -51.15
CA ARG A 259 9.06 1.97 -52.23
C ARG A 259 10.42 2.51 -52.65
N SER A 260 11.31 2.75 -51.68
CA SER A 260 12.65 3.31 -51.94
C SER A 260 13.56 2.31 -52.65
N TYR A 261 13.43 1.02 -52.35
CA TYR A 261 14.27 -0.03 -52.93
C TYR A 261 13.65 -0.69 -54.18
N SER A 262 12.33 -0.65 -54.36
CA SER A 262 11.68 -1.19 -55.57
C SER A 262 11.94 -0.32 -56.81
N ALA A 263 12.09 1.00 -56.64
CA ALA A 263 12.46 1.91 -57.72
C ALA A 263 13.90 1.68 -58.25
N VAL A 264 14.79 1.11 -57.42
CA VAL A 264 16.18 0.82 -57.80
C VAL A 264 16.29 -0.49 -58.59
N VAL A 265 15.34 -1.41 -58.46
CA VAL A 265 15.35 -2.69 -59.18
C VAL A 265 14.85 -2.54 -60.63
N GLU A 266 13.90 -1.63 -60.91
CA GLU A 266 13.40 -1.43 -62.27
C GLU A 266 14.41 -0.72 -63.21
N VAL A 267 15.34 0.06 -62.67
CA VAL A 267 16.34 0.79 -63.49
C VAL A 267 17.51 -0.11 -63.89
N SER A 268 17.79 -1.17 -63.12
CA SER A 268 18.93 -2.07 -63.36
C SER A 268 18.70 -3.13 -64.46
N MET A 269 17.49 -3.23 -65.03
CA MET A 269 17.20 -4.17 -66.14
C MET A 269 17.12 -3.51 -67.53
N LYS A 270 17.47 -2.23 -67.68
CA LYS A 270 17.41 -1.52 -68.98
C LYS A 270 18.77 -1.15 -69.59
N ILE A 271 19.87 -1.68 -69.07
CA ILE A 271 21.19 -1.56 -69.70
C ILE A 271 21.66 -2.96 -70.08
N ASP A 272 21.03 -3.52 -71.10
CA ASP A 272 21.70 -4.48 -71.98
C ASP A 272 21.13 -4.28 -73.39
N ASN A 273 22.03 -4.26 -74.37
CA ASN A 273 21.85 -4.07 -75.82
C ASN A 273 21.99 -2.62 -76.34
N ARG A 274 23.23 -2.29 -76.71
CA ARG A 274 23.54 -1.77 -78.05
C ARG A 274 24.98 -2.11 -78.45
N ASP A 275 25.06 -3.17 -79.25
CA ASP A 275 25.87 -3.34 -80.46
C ASP A 275 27.35 -2.91 -80.44
N VAL A 276 28.19 -3.95 -80.40
CA VAL A 276 29.52 -4.00 -81.01
C VAL A 276 29.34 -4.00 -82.53
N PHE A 277 30.07 -3.14 -83.28
CA PHE A 277 30.85 -3.50 -84.47
C PHE A 277 31.47 -2.23 -85.11
N ILE A 278 32.81 -2.25 -85.19
CA ILE A 278 33.80 -1.58 -86.08
C ILE A 278 33.60 -0.08 -86.38
#